data_AF-A0A0K2VUS0-F1
#
_entry.id   AF-A0A0K2VUS0-F1
#
_cell.length_a   1.000
_cell.length_b   1.000
_cell.length_c   1.000
_cell.angle_alpha   90.00
_cell.angle_beta   90.00
_cell.angle_gamma   90.00
#
_symmetry.space_group_name_H-M   'P 1'
#
loop_
_entity.id
_entity.type
_entity.pdbx_description
1 polymer ?
#
loop_
_entity_poly.entity_id
_entity_poly.type
_entity_poly.pdbx_seq_one_letter_code
_entity_poly.pdbx_strand_id
1 'polypeptide(L)'
;MTTGDITETSQTVAAGQLRTIIERIERLREEAKAIGDDLKDVYAEAKGNGFDTKAIKTIVKLRTMDQAERLEAESILDLYKAALGMV
;
A
#
# COMPACT_ATOMS: atom_id res chain seq x y z
N MET A 1 18.11 38.35 -26.08
CA MET A 1 17.17 37.28 -25.67
C MET A 1 15.76 37.79 -25.93
N THR A 2 15.12 37.25 -26.95
CA THR A 2 13.71 37.53 -27.27
C THR A 2 12.80 36.63 -26.41
N THR A 3 11.55 37.01 -26.23
CA THR A 3 10.55 36.26 -25.44
C THR A 3 10.34 34.81 -25.93
N GLY A 4 10.66 34.51 -27.20
CA GLY A 4 10.65 33.16 -27.77
C GLY A 4 11.69 32.20 -27.14
N ASP A 5 12.94 32.65 -26.96
CA ASP A 5 14.02 31.84 -26.36
C ASP A 5 13.72 31.43 -24.91
N ILE A 6 13.10 32.33 -24.14
CA ILE A 6 12.75 32.09 -22.73
C ILE A 6 11.65 31.04 -22.62
N THR A 7 10.73 31.00 -23.59
CA THR A 7 9.59 30.07 -23.59
C THR A 7 10.04 28.65 -24.00
N GLU A 8 10.90 28.50 -25.02
CA GLU A 8 11.47 27.21 -25.39
C GLU A 8 12.38 26.64 -24.29
N THR A 9 13.21 27.48 -23.67
CA THR A 9 14.06 27.06 -22.54
C THR A 9 13.21 26.62 -21.34
N SER A 10 12.10 27.30 -21.05
CA SER A 10 11.18 26.90 -19.97
C SER A 10 10.43 25.59 -20.29
N GLN A 11 10.02 25.39 -21.54
CA GLN A 11 9.38 24.14 -21.98
C GLN A 11 10.33 22.94 -21.91
N THR A 12 11.60 23.12 -22.28
CA THR A 12 12.61 22.05 -22.19
C THR A 12 12.95 21.69 -20.74
N VAL A 13 13.03 22.68 -19.83
CA VAL A 13 13.18 22.45 -18.39
C VAL A 13 11.97 21.71 -17.80
N ALA A 14 10.74 22.13 -18.15
CA ALA A 14 9.51 21.47 -17.69
C ALA A 14 9.40 20.02 -18.22
N ALA A 15 9.75 19.78 -19.48
CA ALA A 15 9.79 18.44 -20.06
C ALA A 15 10.84 17.53 -19.39
N GLY A 16 12.01 18.08 -19.03
CA GLY A 16 13.04 17.34 -18.29
C GLY A 16 12.61 16.94 -16.87
N GLN A 17 11.95 17.85 -16.15
CA GLN A 17 11.39 17.57 -14.83
C GLN A 17 10.30 16.50 -14.89
N LEU A 18 9.39 16.61 -15.86
CA LEU A 18 8.33 15.62 -16.08
C LEU A 18 8.92 14.23 -16.38
N ARG A 19 9.94 14.14 -17.25
CA ARG A 19 10.63 12.89 -17.55
C ARG A 19 11.22 12.25 -16.29
N THR A 20 11.92 13.05 -15.47
CA THR A 20 12.52 12.55 -14.22
C THR A 20 11.46 12.02 -13.24
N ILE A 21 10.30 12.67 -13.16
CA ILE A 21 9.19 12.21 -12.32
C ILE A 21 8.64 10.88 -12.83
N ILE A 22 8.41 10.76 -14.15
CA ILE A 22 7.89 9.54 -14.78
C ILE A 22 8.85 8.37 -14.54
N GLU A 23 10.15 8.54 -14.84
CA GLU A 23 11.15 7.49 -14.65
C GLU A 23 11.24 7.03 -13.19
N ARG A 24 11.14 7.96 -12.23
CA ARG A 24 11.09 7.61 -10.81
C ARG A 24 9.84 6.80 -10.45
N ILE A 25 8.68 7.15 -11.00
CA ILE A 25 7.42 6.43 -10.78
C ILE A 25 7.52 5.02 -11.38
N GLU A 26 8.02 4.89 -12.61
CA GLU A 26 8.15 3.59 -13.29
C GLU A 26 9.05 2.65 -12.50
N ARG A 27 10.22 3.12 -12.04
CA ARG A 27 11.10 2.35 -11.18
C ARG A 27 10.40 1.89 -9.89
N LEU A 28 9.71 2.81 -9.20
CA LEU A 28 8.97 2.48 -7.98
C LEU A 28 7.83 1.47 -8.25
N ARG A 29 7.22 1.50 -9.43
CA ARG A 29 6.18 0.52 -9.82
C ARG A 29 6.77 -0.87 -10.08
N GLU A 30 7.96 -0.95 -10.68
CA GLU A 30 8.68 -2.22 -10.83
C GLU A 30 9.09 -2.80 -9.48
N GLU A 31 9.64 -1.98 -8.59
CA GLU A 31 9.97 -2.38 -7.21
C GLU A 31 8.71 -2.86 -6.45
N ALA A 32 7.61 -2.10 -6.52
CA ALA A 32 6.35 -2.49 -5.89
C ALA A 32 5.77 -3.79 -6.47
N LYS A 33 5.97 -4.04 -7.77
CA LYS A 33 5.58 -5.30 -8.41
C LYS A 33 6.41 -6.47 -7.88
N ALA A 34 7.73 -6.32 -7.81
CA ALA A 34 8.62 -7.36 -7.26
C ALA A 34 8.23 -7.70 -5.82
N ILE A 35 8.05 -6.70 -4.96
CA ILE A 35 7.57 -6.88 -3.58
C ILE A 35 6.20 -7.59 -3.55
N GLY A 36 5.31 -7.21 -4.45
CA GLY A 36 3.98 -7.83 -4.56
C GLY A 36 4.04 -9.30 -4.97
N ASP A 37 4.99 -9.69 -5.81
CA ASP A 37 5.21 -11.07 -6.22
C ASP A 37 5.86 -11.88 -5.09
N ASP A 38 6.89 -11.34 -4.41
CA ASP A 38 7.49 -11.95 -3.21
C ASP A 38 6.44 -12.22 -2.12
N LEU A 39 5.54 -11.25 -1.90
CA LEU A 39 4.46 -11.39 -0.92
C LEU A 39 3.48 -12.51 -1.29
N LYS A 40 3.20 -12.71 -2.59
CA LYS A 40 2.34 -13.84 -3.05
C LYS A 40 3.00 -15.17 -2.77
N ASP A 41 4.31 -15.27 -2.99
CA ASP A 41 5.06 -16.50 -2.76
C ASP A 41 5.06 -16.88 -1.27
N VAL A 42 5.23 -15.91 -0.36
CA VAL A 42 5.11 -16.15 1.09
C VAL A 42 3.70 -16.62 1.47
N TYR A 43 2.65 -16.03 0.90
CA TYR A 43 1.28 -16.51 1.15
C TYR A 43 1.03 -17.89 0.55
N ALA A 44 1.64 -18.21 -0.60
CA ALA A 44 1.55 -19.53 -1.22
C ALA A 44 2.25 -20.60 -0.37
N GLU A 45 3.44 -20.28 0.17
CA GLU A 45 4.17 -21.13 1.10
C GLU A 45 3.33 -21.39 2.37
N ALA A 46 2.78 -20.35 2.98
CA ALA A 46 1.91 -20.48 4.15
C ALA A 46 0.72 -21.40 3.86
N LYS A 47 0.09 -21.27 2.68
CA LYS A 47 -0.98 -22.17 2.24
C LYS A 47 -0.51 -23.61 2.06
N GLY A 48 0.67 -23.81 1.46
CA GLY A 48 1.28 -25.14 1.28
C GLY A 48 1.60 -25.83 2.61
N ASN A 49 1.96 -25.04 3.62
CA ASN A 49 2.19 -25.49 5.00
C ASN A 49 0.90 -25.67 5.82
N GLY A 50 -0.28 -25.46 5.22
CA GLY A 50 -1.58 -25.70 5.85
C GLY A 50 -2.16 -24.52 6.65
N PHE A 51 -1.59 -23.32 6.54
CA PHE A 51 -2.12 -22.13 7.21
C PHE A 51 -3.25 -21.45 6.41
N ASP A 52 -4.22 -20.87 7.11
CA ASP A 52 -5.25 -20.03 6.50
C ASP A 52 -4.69 -18.64 6.16
N THR A 53 -4.43 -18.42 4.88
CA THR A 53 -3.93 -17.14 4.36
C THR A 53 -4.87 -15.95 4.57
N LYS A 54 -6.19 -16.15 4.71
CA LYS A 54 -7.13 -15.06 5.04
C LYS A 54 -6.93 -14.63 6.50
N ALA A 55 -6.81 -15.59 7.41
CA ALA A 55 -6.52 -15.32 8.82
C ALA A 55 -5.18 -14.58 8.97
N ILE A 56 -4.13 -15.01 8.27
CA ILE A 56 -2.82 -14.33 8.27
C ILE A 56 -2.96 -12.87 7.79
N LYS A 57 -3.64 -12.63 6.66
CA LYS A 57 -3.85 -11.26 6.14
C LYS A 57 -4.56 -10.37 7.15
N THR A 58 -5.58 -10.90 7.84
CA THR A 58 -6.27 -10.18 8.92
C THR A 58 -5.32 -9.85 10.06
N ILE A 59 -4.49 -10.80 10.51
CA ILE A 59 -3.51 -10.58 11.58
C ILE A 59 -2.48 -9.52 11.16
N VAL A 60 -1.94 -9.59 9.94
CA VAL A 60 -0.99 -8.60 9.43
C VAL A 60 -1.62 -7.20 9.44
N LYS A 61 -2.86 -7.06 8.95
CA LYS A 61 -3.58 -5.78 9.00
C LYS A 61 -3.75 -5.29 10.44
N LEU A 62 -4.21 -6.13 11.36
CA LEU A 62 -4.37 -5.78 12.77
C LEU A 62 -3.06 -5.35 13.43
N ARG A 63 -1.92 -5.91 13.00
CA ARG A 63 -0.59 -5.53 13.50
C ARG A 63 -0.06 -4.22 12.95
N THR A 64 -0.62 -3.72 11.84
CA THR A 64 -0.27 -2.41 11.28
C THR A 64 -1.12 -1.25 11.84
N MET A 65 -2.24 -1.56 12.50
CA MET A 65 -3.12 -0.56 13.10
C MET A 65 -2.55 -0.06 14.43
N ASP A 66 -2.89 1.18 14.80
CA ASP A 66 -2.55 1.72 16.12
C ASP A 66 -3.24 0.91 17.23
N GLN A 67 -2.55 0.74 18.36
CA GLN A 67 -3.05 -0.08 19.45
C GLN A 67 -4.33 0.50 20.08
N ALA A 68 -4.41 1.81 20.24
CA ALA A 68 -5.58 2.47 20.82
C ALA A 68 -6.78 2.36 19.86
N GLU A 69 -6.57 2.62 18.58
CA GLU A 69 -7.61 2.44 17.54
C GLU A 69 -8.13 1.00 17.50
N ARG A 70 -7.24 0.01 17.62
CA ARG A 70 -7.64 -1.40 17.66
C ARG A 70 -8.50 -1.72 18.87
N LEU A 71 -8.10 -1.26 20.06
CA LEU A 71 -8.83 -1.51 21.30
C LEU A 71 -10.22 -0.85 21.30
N GLU A 72 -10.32 0.36 20.76
CA GLU A 72 -11.60 1.05 20.57
C GLU A 72 -12.51 0.26 19.63
N ALA A 73 -12.00 -0.15 18.47
CA ALA A 73 -12.75 -0.95 17.50
C ALA A 73 -13.20 -2.31 18.07
N GLU A 74 -12.34 -3.00 18.82
CA GLU A 74 -12.66 -4.26 19.52
C GLU A 74 -13.78 -4.05 20.55
N SER A 75 -13.71 -2.97 21.34
CA SER A 75 -14.73 -2.64 22.35
C SER A 75 -16.11 -2.39 21.73
N ILE A 76 -16.15 -1.67 20.61
CA ILE A 76 -17.39 -1.42 19.86
C ILE A 76 -17.94 -2.73 19.29
N LEU A 77 -17.07 -3.57 18.71
CA LEU A 77 -17.45 -4.84 18.13
C LEU A 77 -18.06 -5.77 19.18
N ASP A 78 -17.45 -5.84 20.36
CA ASP A 78 -17.92 -6.68 21.45
C ASP A 78 -19.25 -6.20 22.03
N LEU A 79 -19.46 -4.88 22.13
CA LEU A 79 -20.78 -4.31 22.45
C LEU A 79 -21.86 -4.76 21.46
N TYR A 80 -21.54 -4.73 20.16
CA TYR A 80 -22.49 -5.17 19.13
C TYR A 80 -22.74 -6.68 19.15
N LYS A 81 -21.71 -7.50 19.35
CA LYS A 81 -21.89 -8.96 19.51
C LYS A 81 -22.78 -9.28 20.70
N ALA A 82 -22.57 -8.61 21.84
CA ALA A 82 -23.39 -8.79 23.03
C ALA A 82 -24.87 -8.41 22.75
N ALA A 83 -25.09 -7.27 22.09
CA ALA A 83 -26.44 -6.84 21.70
C ALA A 83 -27.14 -7.81 20.72
N LEU A 84 -26.36 -8.50 19.88
CA LEU A 84 -26.84 -9.50 18.93
C LEU A 84 -26.91 -10.93 19.50
N GLY A 85 -26.51 -11.15 20.75
CA GLY A 85 -26.46 -12.49 21.37
C GLY A 85 -25.39 -13.42 20.77
N MET A 86 -24.32 -12.86 20.21
CA MET A 86 -23.21 -13.59 19.58
C MET A 86 -22.03 -13.86 20.56
N VAL A 87 -22.31 -13.94 21.87
CA VAL A 87 -21.33 -14.16 22.96
C VAL A 87 -21.29 -15.61 23.42
#